data_AF-A0A225VY28-F1
#
_entry.id   AF-A0A225VY28-F1
#
_cell.length_a   1.000
_cell.length_b   1.000
_cell.length_c   1.000
_cell.angle_alpha   90.00
_cell.angle_beta   90.00
_cell.angle_gamma   90.00
#
_symmetry.space_group_name_H-M   'P 1'
#
loop_
_entity.id
_entity.type
_entity.pdbx_description
1 polymer ?
#
loop_
_entity_poly.entity_id
_entity_poly.type
_entity_poly.pdbx_seq_one_letter_code
_entity_poly.pdbx_strand_id
1 'polypeptide(L)'
;MIIRYAHKLFLRLAIPISAQPCLGWSWLRHLQARYGIKWRRAYGESGAVNLEAVTTDLVEYKSSNKAGVITELYQAWPLDPHSSMRRQNRNILLLVDNASSHCDDGLTLTNVRVEKLPPNTTSKLQPLDQGFIYWVKRTVLSKKMDIALYEIENGNENPYKVGMLRGIQWCAEAWQDLSQQTIEHR
;
A
#
# COMPACT_ATOMS: atom_id res chain seq x y z
N MET A 1 20.47 7.73 -2.32
CA MET A 1 19.48 8.15 -3.34
C MET A 1 18.50 9.18 -2.78
N ILE A 2 17.82 8.90 -1.66
CA ILE A 2 16.91 9.85 -0.97
C ILE A 2 17.60 11.16 -0.56
N ILE A 3 18.82 11.08 -0.01
CA ILE A 3 19.62 12.26 0.39
C ILE A 3 19.90 13.20 -0.80
N ARG A 4 20.19 12.64 -1.99
CA ARG A 4 20.39 13.43 -3.22
C ARG A 4 19.10 14.13 -3.67
N TYR A 5 17.94 13.48 -3.53
CA TYR A 5 16.65 14.10 -3.83
C TYR A 5 16.30 15.21 -2.83
N ALA A 6 16.56 15.00 -1.54
CA ALA A 6 16.34 16.01 -0.52
C ALA A 6 17.24 17.26 -0.70
N HIS A 7 18.51 17.09 -1.07
CA HIS A 7 19.36 18.23 -1.47
C HIS A 7 18.82 18.97 -2.71
N LYS A 8 18.38 18.25 -3.75
CA LYS A 8 17.74 18.87 -4.92
C LYS A 8 16.48 19.66 -4.53
N LEU A 9 15.70 19.15 -3.58
CA LEU A 9 14.51 19.81 -3.08
C LEU A 9 14.85 21.11 -2.33
N PHE A 10 15.88 21.10 -1.48
CA PHE A 10 16.32 22.30 -0.76
C PHE A 10 16.77 23.41 -1.71
N LEU A 11 17.48 23.06 -2.78
CA LEU A 11 17.85 24.01 -3.84
C LEU A 11 16.61 24.57 -4.55
N ARG A 12 15.64 23.70 -4.90
CA ARG A 12 14.41 24.11 -5.58
C ARG A 12 13.52 25.02 -4.72
N LEU A 13 13.50 24.80 -3.42
CA LEU A 13 12.72 25.58 -2.45
C LEU A 13 13.49 26.80 -1.91
N ALA A 14 14.69 27.08 -2.42
CA ALA A 14 15.56 28.16 -1.97
C ALA A 14 15.78 28.18 -0.44
N ILE A 15 15.83 27.00 0.19
CA ILE A 15 16.05 26.89 1.63
C ILE A 15 17.52 27.19 1.92
N PRO A 16 17.85 28.21 2.72
CA PRO A 16 19.23 28.59 3.00
C PRO A 16 19.97 27.45 3.72
N ILE A 17 21.26 27.29 3.44
CA ILE A 17 22.09 26.19 3.98
C ILE A 17 22.03 26.14 5.51
N SER A 18 21.94 27.30 6.18
CA SER A 18 21.79 27.42 7.63
C SER A 18 20.48 26.81 8.18
N ALA A 19 19.44 26.69 7.36
CA ALA A 19 18.15 26.08 7.69
C ALA A 19 18.01 24.64 7.18
N GLN A 20 18.98 24.14 6.40
CA GLN A 20 18.92 22.78 5.87
C GLN A 20 19.27 21.77 6.97
N PRO A 21 18.47 20.70 7.15
CA PRO A 21 18.81 19.64 8.07
C PRO A 21 20.00 18.82 7.58
N CYS A 22 20.88 18.41 8.48
CA CYS A 22 21.98 17.50 8.15
C CYS A 22 21.43 16.14 7.67
N LEU A 23 21.62 15.83 6.39
CA LEU A 23 21.10 14.62 5.75
C LEU A 23 22.02 13.39 5.93
N GLY A 24 22.35 13.03 7.18
CA GLY A 24 23.05 11.77 7.52
C GLY A 24 22.13 10.54 7.52
N TRP A 25 22.64 9.34 7.76
CA TRP A 25 21.85 8.08 7.71
C TRP A 25 20.60 8.09 8.60
N SER A 26 20.58 8.88 9.67
CA SER A 26 19.46 9.03 10.61
C SER A 26 18.69 10.33 10.47
N TRP A 27 18.91 11.12 9.41
CA TRP A 27 18.34 12.48 9.27
C TRP A 27 16.81 12.50 9.36
N LEU A 28 16.16 11.50 8.75
CA LEU A 28 14.71 11.38 8.77
C LEU A 28 14.20 11.13 10.18
N ARG A 29 14.90 10.31 10.97
CA ARG A 29 14.56 10.06 12.39
C ARG A 29 14.73 11.31 13.24
N HIS A 30 15.81 12.08 13.03
CA HIS A 30 16.03 13.34 13.74
C HIS A 30 15.00 14.41 13.37
N LEU A 31 14.63 14.50 12.09
CA LEU A 31 13.57 15.39 11.62
C LEU A 31 12.23 15.01 12.24
N GLN A 32 11.91 13.71 12.27
CA GLN A 32 10.70 13.22 12.91
C GLN A 32 10.65 13.56 14.39
N ALA A 33 11.73 13.29 15.14
CA ALA A 33 11.82 13.61 16.56
C ALA A 33 11.69 15.12 16.82
N ARG A 34 12.37 15.96 16.02
CA ARG A 34 12.37 17.42 16.17
C ARG A 34 10.99 18.04 16.01
N TYR A 35 10.19 17.52 15.08
CA TYR A 35 8.84 18.03 14.83
C TYR A 35 7.74 17.20 15.49
N GLY A 36 8.10 16.28 16.40
CA GLY A 36 7.14 15.41 17.08
C GLY A 36 6.33 14.53 16.14
N ILE A 37 6.85 14.25 14.93
CA ILE A 37 6.21 13.39 13.94
C ILE A 37 6.33 11.96 14.45
N LYS A 38 5.27 11.51 15.12
CA LYS A 38 5.13 10.12 15.55
C LYS A 38 4.85 9.27 14.34
N TRP A 39 5.86 8.54 13.88
CA TRP A 39 5.67 7.49 12.90
C TRP A 39 5.09 6.27 13.61
N ARG A 40 3.90 5.86 13.19
CA ARG A 40 3.32 4.57 13.56
C ARG A 40 3.23 3.73 12.29
N ARG A 41 3.86 2.55 12.26
CA ARG A 41 3.40 1.47 11.38
C ARG A 41 2.11 0.95 12.02
N ALA A 42 0.97 1.34 11.45
CA ALA A 42 -0.28 0.69 11.82
C ALA A 42 -0.27 -0.70 11.18
N TYR A 43 -0.33 -1.73 12.03
CA TYR A 43 -0.64 -3.10 11.62
C TYR A 43 -2.14 -3.29 11.84
N GLY A 44 -2.88 -3.68 10.80
CA GLY A 44 -4.26 -4.15 10.96
C GLY A 44 -5.26 -3.16 11.59
N GLU A 45 -5.04 -1.83 11.50
CA GLU A 45 -6.07 -0.86 11.91
C GLU A 45 -7.24 -0.78 10.90
N SER A 46 -7.02 -1.20 9.66
CA SER A 46 -8.10 -1.62 8.77
C SER A 46 -8.48 -3.03 9.20
N GLY A 47 -9.72 -3.22 9.65
CA GLY A 47 -10.23 -4.49 10.18
C GLY A 47 -9.99 -5.68 9.24
N ALA A 48 -10.35 -6.89 9.70
CA ALA A 48 -10.27 -8.10 8.89
C ALA A 48 -10.84 -7.86 7.48
N VAL A 49 -10.15 -8.37 6.45
CA VAL A 49 -10.60 -8.27 5.06
C VAL A 49 -12.04 -8.80 4.98
N ASN A 50 -12.99 -7.92 4.64
CA ASN A 50 -14.38 -8.32 4.45
C ASN A 50 -14.51 -9.02 3.08
N LEU A 51 -14.51 -10.35 3.09
CA LEU A 51 -14.59 -11.17 1.89
C LEU A 51 -15.90 -10.95 1.10
N GLU A 52 -17.00 -10.59 1.76
CA GLU A 52 -18.29 -10.33 1.09
C GLU A 52 -18.25 -9.01 0.30
N ALA A 53 -17.69 -7.95 0.90
CA ALA A 53 -17.47 -6.67 0.22
C ALA A 53 -16.57 -6.86 -1.01
N VAL A 54 -15.45 -7.57 -0.82
CA VAL A 54 -14.52 -7.87 -1.91
C VAL A 54 -15.18 -8.70 -3.01
N THR A 55 -16.08 -9.63 -2.67
CA THR A 55 -16.80 -10.44 -3.69
C THR A 55 -17.73 -9.57 -4.53
N THR A 56 -18.39 -8.59 -3.92
CA THR A 56 -19.24 -7.62 -4.61
C THR A 56 -18.43 -6.75 -5.57
N ASP A 57 -17.32 -6.18 -5.10
CA ASP A 57 -16.41 -5.36 -5.92
C ASP A 57 -15.86 -6.14 -7.12
N LEU A 58 -15.64 -7.45 -6.98
CA LEU A 58 -15.16 -8.30 -8.08
C LEU A 58 -16.20 -8.55 -9.17
N VAL A 59 -17.49 -8.57 -8.81
CA VAL A 59 -18.57 -8.70 -9.79
C VAL A 59 -18.65 -7.42 -10.62
N GLU A 60 -18.57 -6.26 -9.97
CA GLU A 60 -18.53 -4.95 -10.64
C GLU A 60 -17.26 -4.75 -11.48
N TYR A 61 -16.11 -5.26 -11.00
CA TYR A 61 -14.86 -5.22 -11.76
C TYR A 61 -14.92 -6.02 -13.08
N LYS A 62 -15.65 -7.15 -13.11
CA LYS A 62 -15.78 -7.96 -14.33
C LYS A 62 -16.65 -7.32 -15.41
N SER A 63 -17.55 -6.40 -15.04
CA SER A 63 -18.58 -5.85 -15.93
C SER A 63 -18.25 -4.46 -16.51
N SER A 64 -17.07 -3.89 -16.21
CA SER A 64 -16.82 -2.44 -16.36
C SER A 64 -15.52 -2.06 -17.10
N ASN A 65 -15.37 -0.76 -17.41
CA ASN A 65 -14.11 -0.18 -17.90
C ASN A 65 -13.08 -0.16 -16.77
N LYS A 66 -12.15 -1.12 -16.81
CA LYS A 66 -11.14 -1.37 -15.76
C LYS A 66 -10.42 -0.10 -15.27
N ALA A 67 -10.07 0.83 -16.16
CA ALA A 67 -9.32 2.03 -15.77
C ALA A 67 -10.16 3.04 -14.96
N GLY A 68 -11.43 3.21 -15.32
CA GLY A 68 -12.36 4.07 -14.60
C GLY A 68 -12.65 3.53 -13.20
N VAL A 69 -12.97 2.24 -13.10
CA VAL A 69 -13.25 1.58 -11.82
C VAL A 69 -12.07 1.61 -10.87
N ILE A 70 -10.84 1.44 -11.36
CA ILE A 70 -9.65 1.55 -10.50
C ILE A 70 -9.51 2.96 -9.92
N THR A 71 -9.86 4.00 -10.70
CA THR A 71 -9.80 5.40 -10.22
C THR A 71 -10.89 5.68 -9.19
N GLU A 72 -12.12 5.22 -9.43
CA GLU A 72 -13.24 5.36 -8.48
C GLU A 72 -12.96 4.63 -7.16
N LEU A 73 -12.46 3.40 -7.23
CA LEU A 73 -12.04 2.63 -6.04
C LEU A 73 -10.92 3.36 -5.28
N TYR A 74 -9.95 3.92 -6.00
CA TYR A 74 -8.90 4.72 -5.38
C TYR A 74 -9.47 5.96 -4.68
N GLN A 75 -10.44 6.64 -5.27
CA GLN A 75 -11.05 7.83 -4.68
C GLN A 75 -11.91 7.53 -3.45
N ALA A 76 -12.55 6.36 -3.40
CA ALA A 76 -13.31 5.91 -2.26
C ALA A 76 -12.40 5.51 -1.07
N TRP A 77 -11.28 4.84 -1.36
CA TRP A 77 -10.36 4.31 -0.34
C TRP A 77 -9.91 5.32 0.76
N PRO A 78 -9.49 6.57 0.47
CA PRO A 78 -9.04 7.50 1.50
C PRO A 78 -10.17 8.09 2.35
N LEU A 79 -11.45 7.91 1.98
CA LEU A 79 -12.60 8.43 2.73
C LEU A 79 -12.77 7.74 4.09
N ASP A 80 -12.47 6.44 4.16
CA ASP A 80 -12.52 5.64 5.39
C ASP A 80 -11.48 6.09 6.44
N PRO A 81 -10.17 6.12 6.13
CA PRO A 81 -9.18 6.64 7.06
C PRO A 81 -9.44 8.12 7.35
N HIS A 82 -9.94 8.91 6.40
CA HIS A 82 -10.33 10.30 6.64
C HIS A 82 -11.40 10.42 7.73
N SER A 83 -12.48 9.66 7.62
CA SER A 83 -13.57 9.66 8.60
C SER A 83 -13.11 9.13 9.97
N SER A 84 -12.25 8.12 9.99
CA SER A 84 -11.64 7.60 11.22
C SER A 84 -10.75 8.66 11.89
N MET A 85 -9.87 9.31 11.13
CA MET A 85 -8.96 10.33 11.65
C MET A 85 -9.70 11.59 12.12
N ARG A 86 -10.80 11.97 11.46
CA ARG A 86 -11.71 13.02 11.94
C ARG A 86 -12.28 12.70 13.31
N ARG A 87 -12.82 11.50 13.50
CA ARG A 87 -13.37 11.06 14.80
C ARG A 87 -12.31 11.06 15.91
N GLN A 88 -11.07 10.74 15.56
CA GLN A 88 -9.95 10.74 16.51
C GLN A 88 -9.30 12.13 16.69
N ASN A 89 -9.76 13.16 15.97
CA ASN A 89 -9.12 14.48 15.88
C ASN A 89 -7.61 14.40 15.55
N ARG A 90 -7.26 13.56 14.57
CA ARG A 90 -5.89 13.33 14.11
C ARG A 90 -5.74 13.77 12.66
N ASN A 91 -4.52 14.17 12.33
CA ASN A 91 -4.11 14.44 10.95
C ASN A 91 -3.06 13.40 10.55
N ILE A 92 -3.20 12.84 9.35
CA ILE A 92 -2.24 11.89 8.79
C ILE A 92 -1.81 12.29 7.38
N LEU A 93 -0.61 11.83 7.00
CA LEU A 93 -0.07 11.91 5.67
C LEU A 93 -0.07 10.51 5.05
N LEU A 94 -0.80 10.31 3.96
CA LEU A 94 -0.78 9.09 3.16
C LEU A 94 0.20 9.27 2.01
N LEU A 95 1.23 8.41 1.98
CA LEU A 95 2.20 8.36 0.89
C LEU A 95 1.80 7.24 -0.06
N VAL A 96 1.48 7.59 -1.30
CA VAL A 96 1.07 6.65 -2.36
C VAL A 96 2.09 6.64 -3.49
N ASP A 97 2.07 5.61 -4.35
CA ASP A 97 2.90 5.64 -5.54
C ASP A 97 2.40 6.71 -6.52
N ASN A 98 3.20 6.99 -7.55
CA ASN A 98 2.86 7.93 -8.61
C ASN A 98 2.16 7.25 -9.81
N ALA A 99 1.20 6.36 -9.57
CA ALA A 99 0.35 5.81 -10.61
C ALA A 99 -0.63 6.87 -11.14
N SER A 100 -0.95 6.79 -12.44
CA SER A 100 -1.93 7.68 -13.07
C SER A 100 -3.35 7.47 -12.52
N SER A 101 -3.67 6.26 -12.07
CA SER A 101 -4.94 5.92 -11.44
C SER A 101 -5.11 6.49 -10.04
N HIS A 102 -4.03 6.98 -9.40
CA HIS A 102 -4.10 7.63 -8.10
C HIS A 102 -4.54 9.08 -8.25
N CYS A 103 -5.74 9.29 -8.79
CA CYS A 103 -6.33 10.60 -9.01
C CYS A 103 -7.16 11.00 -7.78
N ASP A 104 -6.76 12.05 -7.09
CA ASP A 104 -7.47 12.64 -5.96
C ASP A 104 -8.32 13.86 -6.34
N ASP A 105 -8.46 14.13 -7.64
CA ASP A 105 -9.30 15.21 -8.15
C ASP A 105 -10.75 15.07 -7.65
N GLY A 106 -11.29 16.15 -7.07
CA GLY A 106 -12.63 16.17 -6.50
C GLY A 106 -12.74 15.67 -5.06
N LEU A 107 -11.66 15.13 -4.48
CA LEU A 107 -11.66 14.75 -3.05
C LEU A 107 -11.36 15.96 -2.16
N THR A 108 -12.21 16.18 -1.16
CA THR A 108 -11.97 17.19 -0.12
C THR A 108 -11.66 16.51 1.21
N LEU A 109 -10.37 16.39 1.53
CA LEU A 109 -9.88 15.72 2.74
C LEU A 109 -9.24 16.72 3.71
N THR A 110 -9.84 16.92 4.89
CA THR A 110 -9.31 17.84 5.92
C THR A 110 -8.29 17.19 6.86
N ASN A 111 -8.43 15.90 7.15
CA ASN A 111 -7.63 15.17 8.15
C ASN A 111 -6.66 14.14 7.55
N VAL A 112 -6.69 14.01 6.22
CA VAL A 112 -5.82 13.15 5.44
C VAL A 112 -5.24 14.00 4.34
N ARG A 113 -3.92 14.08 4.29
CA ARG A 113 -3.20 14.64 3.16
C ARG A 113 -2.63 13.49 2.35
N VAL A 114 -2.91 13.43 1.06
CA VAL A 114 -2.34 12.43 0.15
C VAL A 114 -1.16 13.07 -0.58
N GLU A 115 -0.03 12.38 -0.65
CA GLU A 115 1.15 12.83 -1.41
C GLU A 115 1.71 11.67 -2.22
N LYS A 116 2.04 11.95 -3.48
CA LYS A 116 2.63 10.98 -4.40
C LYS A 116 4.14 10.92 -4.22
N LEU A 117 4.67 9.71 -4.12
CA LEU A 117 6.11 9.49 -4.10
C LEU A 117 6.74 9.90 -5.43
N PRO A 118 8.01 10.33 -5.46
CA PRO A 118 8.68 10.64 -6.72
C PRO A 118 8.72 9.43 -7.65
N PRO A 119 8.68 9.62 -8.98
CA PRO A 119 8.77 8.52 -9.93
C PRO A 119 10.05 7.70 -9.71
N ASN A 120 9.96 6.38 -9.94
CA ASN A 120 11.04 5.41 -9.79
C ASN A 120 11.62 5.26 -8.37
N THR A 121 10.83 5.58 -7.33
CA THR A 121 11.25 5.41 -5.92
C THR A 121 10.52 4.29 -5.19
N THR A 122 9.53 3.65 -5.83
CA THR A 122 8.61 2.67 -5.22
C THR A 122 9.36 1.54 -4.52
N SER A 123 10.30 0.88 -5.21
CA SER A 123 11.12 -0.21 -4.65
C SER A 123 11.98 0.14 -3.44
N LYS A 124 12.23 1.43 -3.18
CA LYS A 124 13.07 1.92 -2.07
C LYS A 124 12.29 2.61 -0.96
N LEU A 125 11.11 3.17 -1.29
CA LEU A 125 10.33 3.99 -0.37
C LEU A 125 9.02 3.36 0.03
N GLN A 126 8.44 2.48 -0.79
CA GLN A 126 7.19 1.83 -0.44
C GLN A 126 7.44 0.59 0.42
N PRO A 127 6.88 0.55 1.65
CA PRO A 127 6.95 -0.64 2.49
C PRO A 127 6.26 -1.86 1.87
N LEU A 128 5.21 -1.63 1.06
CA LEU A 128 4.50 -2.70 0.34
C LEU A 128 5.45 -3.49 -0.58
N ASP A 129 6.29 -2.77 -1.34
CA ASP A 129 7.30 -3.35 -2.23
C ASP A 129 8.44 -4.04 -1.48
N GLN A 130 8.68 -3.71 -0.21
CA GLN A 130 9.85 -4.15 0.56
C GLN A 130 9.68 -5.49 1.29
N GLY A 131 8.56 -6.18 1.10
CA GLY A 131 8.41 -7.53 1.66
C GLY A 131 6.98 -8.05 1.60
N PHE A 132 6.01 -7.16 1.74
CA PHE A 132 4.61 -7.56 1.74
C PHE A 132 4.17 -8.20 0.41
N ILE A 133 4.41 -7.51 -0.71
CA ILE A 133 4.04 -8.03 -2.04
C ILE A 133 4.77 -9.35 -2.32
N TYR A 134 6.04 -9.42 -1.93
CA TYR A 134 6.83 -10.63 -2.09
C TYR A 134 6.24 -11.80 -1.29
N TRP A 135 5.87 -11.55 -0.03
CA TRP A 135 5.29 -12.54 0.85
C TRP A 135 3.93 -13.03 0.35
N VAL A 136 3.02 -12.13 -0.04
CA VAL A 136 1.71 -12.52 -0.61
C VAL A 136 1.90 -13.34 -1.89
N LYS A 137 2.77 -12.91 -2.81
CA LYS A 137 3.07 -13.66 -4.04
C LYS A 137 3.56 -15.06 -3.73
N ARG A 138 4.46 -15.21 -2.75
CA ARG A 138 5.00 -16.51 -2.34
C ARG A 138 3.89 -17.40 -1.76
N THR A 139 3.07 -16.88 -0.84
CA THR A 139 1.97 -17.62 -0.20
C THR A 139 0.93 -18.07 -1.23
N VAL A 140 0.48 -17.17 -2.10
CA VAL A 140 -0.47 -17.45 -3.19
C VAL A 140 0.10 -18.50 -4.16
N LEU A 141 1.39 -18.37 -4.51
CA LEU A 141 2.03 -19.32 -5.40
C LEU A 141 2.15 -20.72 -4.77
N SER A 142 2.49 -20.81 -3.48
CA SER A 142 2.54 -22.09 -2.76
C SER A 142 1.18 -22.79 -2.80
N LYS A 143 0.11 -22.08 -2.38
CA LYS A 143 -1.26 -22.62 -2.41
C LYS A 143 -1.68 -23.07 -3.81
N LYS A 144 -1.30 -22.29 -4.83
CA LYS A 144 -1.57 -22.65 -6.23
C LYS A 144 -0.88 -23.96 -6.63
N MET A 145 0.36 -24.17 -6.21
CA MET A 145 1.12 -25.38 -6.54
C MET A 145 0.57 -26.61 -5.80
N ASP A 146 0.20 -26.46 -4.53
CA ASP A 146 -0.40 -27.54 -3.74
C ASP A 146 -1.69 -28.05 -4.38
N ILE A 147 -2.54 -27.13 -4.85
CA ILE A 147 -3.77 -27.50 -5.57
C ILE A 147 -3.46 -28.10 -6.93
N ALA A 148 -2.51 -27.54 -7.67
CA ALA A 148 -2.16 -28.10 -8.96
C ALA A 148 -1.66 -29.56 -8.84
N LEU A 149 -0.90 -29.87 -7.79
CA LEU A 149 -0.47 -31.25 -7.52
C LEU A 149 -1.67 -32.16 -7.26
N TYR A 150 -2.58 -31.74 -6.38
CA TYR A 150 -3.82 -32.47 -6.11
C TYR A 150 -4.65 -32.70 -7.39
N GLU A 151 -4.82 -31.67 -8.22
CA GLU A 151 -5.60 -31.77 -9.46
C GLU A 151 -4.93 -32.68 -10.50
N ILE A 152 -3.58 -32.71 -10.56
CA ILE A 152 -2.82 -33.67 -11.39
C ILE A 152 -3.08 -35.10 -10.93
N GLU A 153 -3.01 -35.36 -9.62
CA GLU A 153 -3.27 -36.69 -9.05
C GLU A 153 -4.70 -37.17 -9.34
N ASN A 154 -5.65 -36.25 -9.45
CA ASN A 154 -7.04 -36.53 -9.81
C ASN A 154 -7.31 -36.52 -11.32
N GLY A 155 -6.27 -36.39 -12.16
CA GLY A 155 -6.37 -36.50 -13.62
C GLY A 155 -7.01 -35.28 -14.31
N ASN A 156 -7.02 -34.11 -13.68
CA ASN A 156 -7.55 -32.90 -14.29
C ASN A 156 -6.60 -32.37 -15.39
N GLU A 157 -7.15 -32.08 -16.57
CA GLU A 157 -6.39 -31.57 -17.72
C GLU A 157 -5.86 -30.13 -17.53
N ASN A 158 -6.44 -29.36 -16.60
CA ASN A 158 -6.02 -27.98 -16.33
C ASN A 158 -5.77 -27.70 -14.83
N PRO A 159 -4.73 -28.31 -14.25
CA PRO A 159 -4.48 -28.29 -12.81
C PRO A 159 -4.09 -26.91 -12.27
N TYR A 160 -3.64 -25.99 -13.13
CA TYR A 160 -3.23 -24.64 -12.74
C TYR A 160 -4.37 -23.60 -12.80
N LYS A 161 -5.57 -24.00 -13.21
CA LYS A 161 -6.71 -23.08 -13.35
C LYS A 161 -7.22 -22.69 -11.97
N VAL A 162 -7.07 -21.41 -11.63
CA VAL A 162 -7.59 -20.82 -10.39
C VAL A 162 -8.54 -19.68 -10.73
N GLY A 163 -9.74 -19.73 -10.16
CA GLY A 163 -10.72 -18.65 -10.29
C GLY A 163 -10.30 -17.41 -9.50
N MET A 164 -10.68 -16.23 -9.99
CA MET A 164 -10.34 -14.94 -9.38
C MET A 164 -10.74 -14.83 -7.89
N LEU A 165 -11.94 -15.32 -7.54
CA LEU A 165 -12.42 -15.34 -6.15
C LEU A 165 -11.48 -16.12 -5.23
N ARG A 166 -11.05 -17.31 -5.67
CA ARG A 166 -10.13 -18.16 -4.91
C ARG A 166 -8.75 -17.52 -4.76
N GLY A 167 -8.26 -16.87 -5.81
CA GLY A 167 -7.01 -16.10 -5.74
C GLY A 167 -7.08 -14.96 -4.71
N ILE A 168 -8.23 -14.31 -4.60
CA ILE A 168 -8.44 -13.22 -3.66
C ILE A 168 -8.63 -13.70 -2.22
N GLN A 169 -9.33 -14.82 -2.03
CA GLN A 169 -9.38 -15.51 -0.75
C GLN A 169 -7.97 -15.85 -0.26
N TRP A 170 -7.09 -16.36 -1.13
CA TRP A 170 -5.70 -16.60 -0.76
C TRP A 170 -4.93 -15.33 -0.44
N CYS A 171 -5.15 -14.22 -1.13
CA CYS A 171 -4.55 -12.94 -0.76
C CYS A 171 -5.03 -12.48 0.64
N ALA A 172 -6.30 -12.68 0.97
CA ALA A 172 -6.88 -12.32 2.27
C ALA A 172 -6.36 -13.23 3.40
N GLU A 173 -6.33 -14.55 3.18
CA GLU A 173 -5.70 -15.52 4.09
C GLU A 173 -4.23 -15.16 4.29
N ALA A 174 -3.53 -14.83 3.21
CA ALA A 174 -2.16 -14.39 3.29
C ALA A 174 -2.08 -13.12 4.19
N TRP A 175 -2.90 -12.10 3.96
CA TRP A 175 -2.89 -10.92 4.83
C TRP A 175 -3.07 -11.26 6.33
N GLN A 176 -3.91 -12.24 6.65
CA GLN A 176 -4.17 -12.67 8.03
C GLN A 176 -3.00 -13.46 8.64
N ASP A 177 -2.30 -14.29 7.85
CA ASP A 177 -1.17 -15.10 8.29
C ASP A 177 0.14 -14.29 8.41
N LEU A 178 0.15 -13.06 7.92
CA LEU A 178 1.33 -12.20 7.93
C LEU A 178 1.69 -11.77 9.35
N SER A 179 2.82 -12.27 9.85
CA SER A 179 3.32 -11.86 11.17
C SER A 179 3.87 -10.44 11.13
N GLN A 180 3.72 -9.72 12.25
CA GLN A 180 4.26 -8.37 12.44
C GLN A 180 5.77 -8.30 12.14
N GLN A 181 6.52 -9.33 12.55
CA GLN A 181 7.97 -9.42 12.32
C GLN A 181 8.35 -9.41 10.82
N THR A 182 7.47 -9.91 9.95
CA THR A 182 7.68 -9.94 8.50
C THR A 182 7.59 -8.55 7.88
N ILE A 183 6.76 -7.67 8.45
CA ILE A 183 6.66 -6.27 8.02
C ILE A 183 7.75 -5.42 8.69
N GLU A 184 8.29 -5.85 9.83
CA GLU A 184 9.30 -5.14 10.61
C GLU A 184 10.74 -5.23 10.06
N HIS A 185 10.99 -5.91 8.94
CA HIS A 185 12.35 -6.15 8.46
C HIS A 185 13.26 -4.89 8.36
N ARG A 186 14.42 -5.04 9.03
CA ARG A 186 15.70 -4.29 9.13
C ARG A 186 15.91 -3.00 8.34
#